data_AF-F4G0N7-F1
#
_entry.id   AF-F4G0N7-F1
#
_cell.length_a   1.000
_cell.length_b   1.000
_cell.length_c   1.000
_cell.angle_alpha   90.00
_cell.angle_beta   90.00
_cell.angle_gamma   90.00
#
_symmetry.space_group_name_H-M   'P 1'
#
loop_
_entity.id
_entity.type
_entity.pdbx_description
1 polymer ?
#
loop_
_entity_poly.entity_id
_entity_poly.type
_entity_poly.pdbx_seq_one_letter_code
_entity_poly.pdbx_strand_id
1 'polypeptide(L)'
;MIESFYVNHFKVSIITLNEKRIAFMDLSIPCNKEITNLEYINAQLYTRIGEIKKIILCPVNGRAFVCNAVIELNGEYEAEEVYRETESVLRRVGCTP
;
A
#
# COMPACT_ATOMS: atom_id res chain seq x y z
N MET A 1 8.45 3.62 -17.10
CA MET A 1 8.52 2.15 -17.14
C MET A 1 7.60 1.59 -16.07
N ILE A 2 6.93 0.46 -16.31
CA ILE A 2 6.10 -0.22 -15.32
C ILE A 2 6.57 -1.66 -15.22
N GLU A 3 6.91 -2.08 -14.02
CA GLU A 3 7.31 -3.45 -13.69
C GLU A 3 6.29 -4.01 -12.69
N SER A 4 5.92 -5.29 -12.81
CA SER A 4 4.93 -5.91 -11.95
C SER A 4 5.39 -7.27 -11.48
N PHE A 5 5.28 -7.49 -10.18
CA PHE A 5 5.73 -8.67 -9.45
C PHE A 5 4.58 -9.21 -8.62
N TYR A 6 4.69 -10.48 -8.21
CA TYR A 6 3.75 -11.08 -7.27
C TYR A 6 4.50 -11.51 -6.01
N VAL A 7 4.14 -10.92 -4.87
CA VAL A 7 4.69 -11.24 -3.55
C VAL A 7 3.56 -11.82 -2.72
N ASN A 8 3.65 -13.09 -2.30
CA ASN A 8 2.60 -13.78 -1.54
C ASN A 8 1.20 -13.68 -2.19
N HIS A 9 1.13 -13.82 -3.51
CA HIS A 9 -0.09 -13.66 -4.34
C HIS A 9 -0.63 -12.22 -4.48
N PHE A 10 0.00 -11.24 -3.84
CA PHE A 10 -0.33 -9.82 -4.01
C PHE A 10 0.52 -9.20 -5.10
N LYS A 11 -0.11 -8.41 -5.98
CA LYS A 11 0.62 -7.70 -7.03
C LYS A 11 1.34 -6.50 -6.44
N VAL A 12 2.60 -6.32 -6.81
CA VAL A 12 3.38 -5.11 -6.55
C VAL A 12 3.82 -4.55 -7.90
N SER A 13 3.35 -3.36 -8.23
CA SER A 13 3.72 -2.64 -9.45
C SER A 13 4.63 -1.47 -9.11
N ILE A 14 5.84 -1.46 -9.65
CA ILE A 14 6.79 -0.36 -9.55
C ILE A 14 6.69 0.46 -10.83
N ILE A 15 6.41 1.74 -10.69
CA ILE A 15 6.18 2.70 -11.77
C ILE A 15 7.25 3.77 -11.68
N THR A 16 8.07 3.90 -12.72
CA THR A 16 9.12 4.91 -12.82
C THR A 16 8.77 5.92 -13.90
N LEU A 17 8.65 7.19 -13.53
CA LEU A 17 8.35 8.32 -14.41
C LEU A 17 9.20 9.53 -14.02
N ASN A 18 10.05 10.05 -14.93
CA ASN A 18 10.88 11.23 -14.72
C ASN A 18 11.62 11.22 -13.36
N GLU A 19 12.38 10.14 -13.12
CA GLU A 19 13.13 9.86 -11.86
C GLU A 19 12.27 9.60 -10.62
N LYS A 20 10.97 9.90 -10.65
CA LYS A 20 10.04 9.54 -9.58
C LYS A 20 9.68 8.05 -9.67
N ARG A 21 9.80 7.36 -8.54
CA ARG A 21 9.41 5.95 -8.40
C ARG A 21 8.20 5.85 -7.48
N ILE A 22 7.17 5.17 -7.95
CA ILE A 22 5.93 4.91 -7.20
C ILE A 22 5.73 3.41 -7.14
N ALA A 23 5.41 2.87 -5.97
CA ALA A 23 4.91 1.52 -5.83
C ALA A 23 3.39 1.56 -5.66
N PHE A 24 2.67 0.76 -6.43
CA PHE A 24 1.26 0.45 -6.23
C PHE A 24 1.17 -1.03 -5.88
N MET A 25 0.53 -1.37 -4.77
CA MET A 25 0.43 -2.77 -4.36
C MET A 25 -0.97 -3.14 -3.89
N ASP A 26 -1.31 -4.42 -4.11
CA ASP A 26 -2.45 -5.08 -3.53
C ASP A 26 -2.13 -5.55 -2.11
N LEU A 27 -3.13 -5.49 -1.23
CA LEU A 27 -3.03 -5.85 0.17
C LEU A 27 -4.32 -6.53 0.64
N SER A 28 -4.28 -7.16 1.80
CA SER A 28 -5.47 -7.66 2.50
C SER A 28 -5.26 -7.54 4.01
N ILE A 29 -5.16 -6.29 4.48
CA ILE A 29 -4.90 -6.00 5.89
C ILE A 29 -6.24 -5.68 6.56
N PRO A 30 -6.71 -6.50 7.52
CA PRO A 30 -7.95 -6.25 8.22
C PRO A 30 -7.87 -4.97 9.04
N CYS A 31 -9.02 -4.31 9.13
CA CYS A 31 -9.11 -2.96 9.62
C CYS A 31 -10.30 -2.85 10.58
N ASN A 32 -10.09 -2.32 11.78
CA ASN A 32 -11.15 -2.19 12.80
C ASN A 32 -12.03 -0.96 12.53
N LYS A 33 -12.54 -0.85 11.31
CA LYS A 33 -13.45 0.19 10.86
C LYS A 33 -14.56 -0.49 10.05
N GLU A 34 -15.79 -0.01 10.20
CA GLU A 34 -16.90 -0.41 9.34
C GLU A 34 -17.02 0.59 8.20
N ILE A 35 -17.09 0.06 6.97
CA ILE A 35 -17.33 0.86 5.77
C ILE A 35 -18.30 0.09 4.87
N THR A 36 -19.15 0.83 4.17
CA THR A 36 -20.12 0.28 3.21
C THR A 36 -19.73 0.56 1.75
N ASN A 37 -18.82 1.50 1.54
CA ASN A 37 -18.30 1.90 0.24
C ASN A 37 -16.77 1.91 0.27
N LEU A 38 -16.18 1.91 -0.92
CA LEU A 38 -14.74 2.03 -1.07
C LEU A 38 -14.30 3.45 -0.67
N GLU A 39 -13.25 3.54 0.16
CA GLU A 39 -12.71 4.81 0.64
C GLU A 39 -11.26 4.99 0.17
N TYR A 40 -10.93 6.22 -0.23
CA TYR A 40 -9.57 6.61 -0.59
C TYR A 40 -9.05 7.57 0.47
N ILE A 41 -8.02 7.16 1.19
CA ILE A 41 -7.46 7.94 2.29
C ILE A 41 -6.09 8.42 1.88
N ASN A 42 -5.85 9.73 2.00
CA ASN A 42 -4.50 10.26 1.94
C ASN A 42 -3.78 9.85 3.22
N ALA A 43 -2.64 9.18 3.05
CA ALA A 43 -1.75 8.79 4.13
C ALA A 43 -0.48 9.64 4.06
N GLN A 44 0.15 9.84 5.21
CA GLN A 44 1.45 10.50 5.33
C GLN A 44 2.33 9.68 6.26
N LEU A 45 2.43 8.38 5.95
CA LEU A 45 3.16 7.41 6.75
C LEU A 45 4.55 7.20 6.17
N TYR A 46 5.56 7.58 6.95
CA TYR A 46 6.96 7.44 6.55
C TYR A 46 7.49 6.04 6.87
N THR A 47 8.25 5.49 5.93
CA THR A 47 8.88 4.17 6.00
C THR A 47 10.34 4.29 5.59
N ARG A 48 11.12 3.22 5.75
CA ARG A 48 12.52 3.19 5.28
C ARG A 48 12.64 3.35 3.76
N ILE A 49 11.63 2.87 3.02
CA ILE A 49 11.61 2.80 1.56
C ILE A 49 10.98 4.03 0.89
N GLY A 50 10.44 4.96 1.68
CA GLY A 50 9.68 6.10 1.18
C GLY A 50 8.44 6.41 2.00
N GLU A 51 7.44 7.01 1.35
CA GLU A 51 6.23 7.50 2.02
C GLU A 51 4.97 6.86 1.43
N ILE A 52 4.13 6.28 2.28
CA ILE A 52 2.81 5.80 1.88
C ILE A 52 1.90 7.03 1.76
N LYS A 53 1.59 7.40 0.52
CA LYS A 53 0.81 8.61 0.17
C LYS A 53 -0.69 8.36 0.20
N LYS A 54 -1.11 7.14 -0.16
CA LYS A 54 -2.53 6.77 -0.23
C LYS A 54 -2.75 5.34 0.19
N ILE A 55 -3.87 5.11 0.85
CA ILE A 55 -4.40 3.78 1.12
C ILE A 55 -5.84 3.71 0.61
N ILE A 56 -6.23 2.54 0.11
CA ILE A 56 -7.59 2.27 -0.33
C ILE A 56 -8.20 1.27 0.65
N LEU A 57 -9.36 1.62 1.20
CA LEU A 57 -10.13 0.73 2.04
C LEU A 57 -11.27 0.10 1.25
N CYS A 58 -11.35 -1.22 1.28
CA CYS A 58 -12.40 -1.99 0.62
C CYS A 58 -13.38 -2.57 1.65
N PRO A 59 -14.71 -2.44 1.45
CA PRO A 59 -15.71 -3.12 2.26
C PRO A 59 -15.74 -4.61 1.93
N VAL A 60 -15.58 -5.46 2.93
CA VAL A 60 -15.78 -6.91 2.84
C VAL A 60 -16.69 -7.34 3.99
N ASN A 61 -17.93 -7.72 3.68
CA ASN A 61 -18.94 -8.11 4.66
C ASN A 61 -19.15 -7.08 5.79
N GLY A 62 -19.17 -5.79 5.42
CA GLY A 62 -19.35 -4.66 6.35
C GLY A 62 -18.09 -4.25 7.13
N ARG A 63 -16.96 -4.95 6.95
CA ARG A 63 -15.67 -4.61 7.57
C ARG A 63 -14.72 -4.01 6.56
N ALA A 64 -13.91 -3.04 6.99
CA ALA A 64 -12.87 -2.45 6.16
C ALA A 64 -11.63 -3.36 6.09
N PHE A 65 -11.00 -3.36 4.92
CA PHE A 65 -9.66 -3.90 4.70
C PHE A 65 -8.83 -2.87 3.94
N VAL A 66 -7.55 -2.70 4.28
CA VAL A 66 -6.63 -2.01 3.38
C VAL A 66 -6.35 -2.94 2.21
N CYS A 67 -6.92 -2.62 1.05
CA CYS A 67 -6.82 -3.43 -0.15
C CYS A 67 -5.74 -2.95 -1.11
N ASN A 68 -5.35 -1.68 -1.03
CA ASN A 68 -4.23 -1.16 -1.82
C ASN A 68 -3.49 -0.06 -1.07
N ALA A 69 -2.23 0.11 -1.44
CA ALA A 69 -1.41 1.24 -1.01
C ALA A 69 -0.63 1.83 -2.19
N VAL A 70 -0.42 3.15 -2.15
CA VAL A 70 0.45 3.89 -3.05
C VAL A 70 1.61 4.47 -2.25
N ILE A 71 2.82 4.11 -2.64
CA ILE A 71 4.05 4.50 -1.97
C ILE A 71 4.88 5.34 -2.95
N GLU A 72 5.36 6.49 -2.51
CA GLU A 72 6.40 7.25 -3.19
C GLU A 72 7.76 6.76 -2.68
N LEU A 73 8.51 6.06 -3.53
CA LEU A 73 9.78 5.45 -3.17
C LEU A 73 10.91 6.48 -3.21
N ASN A 74 11.82 6.41 -2.24
CA ASN A 74 13.00 7.28 -2.17
C ASN A 74 14.28 6.62 -2.77
N GLY A 75 14.15 5.45 -3.38
CA GLY A 75 15.27 4.68 -3.92
C GLY A 75 14.82 3.47 -4.74
N GLU A 76 15.78 2.61 -5.07
CA GLU A 76 15.53 1.33 -5.73
C GLU A 76 15.39 0.24 -4.69
N TYR A 77 14.28 -0.49 -4.73
CA TYR A 77 13.95 -1.55 -3.80
C TYR A 77 13.32 -2.72 -4.54
N GLU A 78 13.61 -3.93 -4.08
CA GLU A 78 12.96 -5.15 -4.55
C GLU A 78 11.48 -5.18 -4.12
N ALA A 79 10.63 -5.81 -4.93
CA ALA A 79 9.19 -5.86 -4.68
C ALA A 79 8.85 -6.48 -3.31
N GLU A 80 9.59 -7.49 -2.89
CA GLU A 80 9.45 -8.14 -1.58
C GLU A 80 9.74 -7.19 -0.42
N GLU A 81 10.77 -6.35 -0.54
CA GLU A 81 11.11 -5.36 0.47
C GLU A 81 10.02 -4.29 0.56
N VAL A 82 9.55 -3.80 -0.59
CA VAL A 82 8.46 -2.83 -0.66
C VAL A 82 7.20 -3.37 0.02
N TYR A 83 6.81 -4.61 -0.31
CA TYR A 83 5.65 -5.27 0.27
C TYR A 83 5.79 -5.44 1.78
N ARG A 84 6.90 -6.00 2.27
CA ARG A 84 7.10 -6.30 3.70
C ARG A 84 7.08 -5.04 4.57
N GLU A 85 7.76 -3.98 4.14
CA GLU A 85 7.82 -2.72 4.90
C GLU A 85 6.44 -2.05 4.94
N THR A 86 5.75 -2.01 3.80
CA THR A 86 4.41 -1.41 3.70
C THR A 86 3.39 -2.19 4.56
N GLU A 87 3.38 -3.52 4.43
CA GLU A 87 2.48 -4.38 5.21
C GLU A 87 2.75 -4.24 6.72
N SER A 88 4.02 -4.23 7.12
CA SER A 88 4.43 -4.06 8.52
C SER A 88 3.91 -2.76 9.12
N VAL A 89 4.07 -1.64 8.41
CA VAL A 89 3.59 -0.33 8.87
C VAL A 89 2.07 -0.29 8.94
N LEU A 90 1.37 -0.73 7.89
CA LEU A 90 -0.09 -0.70 7.84
C LEU A 90 -0.75 -1.67 8.83
N ARG A 91 -0.13 -2.81 9.13
CA ARG A 91 -0.59 -3.69 10.23
C ARG A 91 -0.46 -3.03 11.60
N ARG A 92 0.56 -2.19 11.79
CA ARG A 92 0.79 -1.48 13.05
C ARG A 92 -0.17 -0.30 13.25
N VAL A 93 -0.43 0.49 12.20
CA VAL A 93 -1.29 1.68 12.29
C VAL A 93 -2.77 1.37 12.01
N GLY A 94 -3.05 0.24 11.36
CA GLY A 94 -4.39 -0.13 10.88
C GLY A 94 -4.86 0.78 9.74
N CYS A 95 -6.07 1.30 9.88
CA CYS A 95 -6.68 2.29 8.96
C CYS A 95 -6.68 3.71 9.55
N THR A 96 -5.98 3.90 10.66
CA THR A 96 -5.78 5.21 11.25
C THR A 96 -4.52 5.77 10.59
N PRO A 97 -4.65 6.78 9.72
CA PRO A 97 -3.49 7.40 9.07
C PRO A 97 -2.56 8.06 10.09
#